data_AF-A0A923UZF5-F1
#
_entry.id   AF-A0A923UZF5-F1
#
_cell.length_a   1.000
_cell.length_b   1.000
_cell.length_c   1.000
_cell.angle_alpha   90.00
_cell.angle_beta   90.00
_cell.angle_gamma   90.00
#
_symmetry.space_group_name_H-M   'P 1'
#
loop_
_entity.id
_entity.type
_entity.pdbx_description
1 polymer ?
#
loop_
_entity_poly.entity_id
_entity_poly.type
_entity_poly.pdbx_seq_one_letter_code
_entity_poly.pdbx_strand_id
1 'polypeptide(L)'
;MSHGFELAPAKGPAVPDNPALAKVSGLLDRINRGLLILSMVALIVTALVLTYSVVSRYFFKVATDWQDEASVFMLVGVTFFCAAYVQSYRGHIGIEALGELLPQAVNRVRLIAVDLFSMLFCAFFSWKSWTLFHEALVEGQTTTSTFAPPLWIPYSIMAFGMTLLCLQLLVQLAARLTNRRGNHD
;
A
#
# COMPACT_ATOMS: atom_id res chain seq x y z
N MET A 1 -33.44 1.50 18.39
CA MET A 1 -33.20 2.21 17.12
C MET A 1 -31.73 2.06 16.77
N SER A 2 -31.39 1.04 15.98
CA SER A 2 -30.03 0.84 15.48
C SER A 2 -29.82 1.79 14.30
N HIS A 3 -29.13 2.90 14.51
CA HIS A 3 -28.53 3.62 13.40
C HIS A 3 -27.43 2.72 12.83
N GLY A 4 -27.84 1.83 11.91
CA GLY A 4 -26.93 1.09 11.07
C GLY A 4 -26.17 2.13 10.26
N PHE A 5 -24.90 2.28 10.58
CA PHE A 5 -23.94 3.03 9.79
C PHE A 5 -23.82 2.30 8.44
N GLU A 6 -24.73 2.58 7.51
CA GLU A 6 -24.61 2.17 6.12
C GLU A 6 -23.40 2.89 5.55
N LEU A 7 -22.24 2.24 5.64
CA LEU A 7 -21.04 2.62 4.91
C LEU A 7 -21.43 2.67 3.43
N ALA A 8 -21.52 3.87 2.87
CA ALA A 8 -21.69 4.05 1.44
C ALA A 8 -20.65 3.17 0.71
N PRO A 9 -21.06 2.40 -0.32
CA PRO A 9 -20.15 1.49 -1.00
C PRO A 9 -18.93 2.26 -1.49
N ALA A 10 -17.74 1.74 -1.19
CA ALA A 10 -16.48 2.38 -1.57
C ALA A 10 -16.52 2.75 -3.05
N LYS A 11 -16.52 4.05 -3.33
CA LYS A 11 -16.61 4.56 -4.69
C LYS A 11 -15.41 4.03 -5.47
N GLY A 12 -15.67 3.34 -6.58
CA GLY A 12 -14.63 2.77 -7.42
C GLY A 12 -13.61 3.84 -7.86
N PRO A 13 -12.40 3.42 -8.31
CA PRO A 13 -11.35 4.35 -8.67
C PRO A 13 -11.86 5.36 -9.70
N ALA A 14 -11.68 6.65 -9.40
CA ALA A 14 -12.11 7.73 -10.28
C ALA A 14 -11.39 7.63 -11.63
N VAL A 15 -12.16 7.41 -12.70
CA VAL A 15 -11.62 7.33 -14.06
C VAL A 15 -11.25 8.75 -14.51
N PRO A 16 -10.00 9.01 -14.92
CA PRO A 16 -9.60 10.30 -15.45
C PRO A 16 -10.26 10.57 -16.81
N ASP A 17 -10.70 11.81 -17.06
CA ASP A 17 -11.29 12.20 -18.36
C ASP A 17 -10.28 12.18 -19.51
N ASN A 18 -8.97 12.23 -19.20
CA ASN A 18 -7.91 12.17 -20.21
C ASN A 18 -7.63 10.71 -20.62
N PRO A 19 -7.71 10.37 -21.93
CA PRO A 19 -7.53 8.99 -22.41
C PRO A 19 -6.14 8.41 -22.10
N ALA A 20 -5.10 9.25 -21.99
CA ALA A 20 -3.77 8.80 -21.60
C ALA A 20 -3.71 8.41 -20.11
N LEU A 21 -4.28 9.23 -19.23
CA LEU A 21 -4.34 8.96 -17.79
C LEU A 21 -5.26 7.76 -17.48
N ALA A 22 -6.34 7.57 -18.24
CA ALA A 22 -7.22 6.43 -18.12
C ALA A 22 -6.53 5.10 -18.48
N LYS A 23 -5.64 5.10 -19.48
CA LYS A 23 -4.82 3.91 -19.80
C LYS A 23 -3.84 3.59 -18.69
N VAL A 24 -3.16 4.62 -18.15
CA VAL A 24 -2.20 4.45 -17.05
C VAL A 24 -2.90 3.95 -15.78
N SER A 25 -4.02 4.55 -15.39
CA SER A 25 -4.78 4.12 -14.21
C SER A 25 -5.32 2.69 -14.37
N GLY A 26 -5.78 2.32 -15.57
CA GLY A 26 -6.23 0.97 -15.86
C GLY A 26 -5.11 -0.08 -15.80
N LEU A 27 -3.91 0.26 -16.27
CA LEU A 27 -2.73 -0.61 -16.13
C LEU A 27 -2.34 -0.76 -14.66
N LEU A 28 -2.32 0.34 -13.91
CA LEU A 28 -1.96 0.36 -12.50
C LEU A 28 -2.97 -0.45 -11.66
N ASP A 29 -4.27 -0.34 -11.95
CA ASP A 29 -5.30 -1.14 -11.29
C ASP A 29 -5.13 -2.65 -11.55
N ARG A 30 -4.77 -3.04 -12.77
CA ARG A 30 -4.48 -4.46 -13.09
C ARG A 30 -3.27 -4.98 -12.30
N ILE A 31 -2.20 -4.20 -12.25
CA ILE A 31 -1.00 -4.55 -11.47
C ILE A 31 -1.37 -4.67 -9.98
N ASN A 32 -2.05 -3.67 -9.43
CA ASN A 32 -2.47 -3.64 -8.04
C ASN A 32 -3.41 -4.81 -7.69
N ARG A 33 -4.33 -5.20 -8.58
CA ARG A 33 -5.18 -6.39 -8.39
C ARG A 33 -4.38 -7.69 -8.37
N GLY A 34 -3.41 -7.84 -9.27
CA GLY A 34 -2.53 -9.01 -9.27
C GLY A 34 -1.72 -9.11 -7.98
N LEU A 35 -1.16 -7.99 -7.54
CA LEU A 35 -0.43 -7.88 -6.28
C LEU A 35 -1.33 -8.12 -5.05
N LEU A 36 -2.59 -7.67 -5.09
CA LEU A 36 -3.55 -7.94 -4.02
C LEU A 36 -3.82 -9.45 -3.89
N ILE A 37 -4.07 -10.15 -5.01
CA ILE A 37 -4.30 -11.59 -4.99
C ILE A 37 -3.07 -12.32 -4.44
N LEU A 38 -1.87 -11.91 -4.87
CA LEU A 38 -0.61 -12.43 -4.34
C LEU A 38 -0.50 -12.22 -2.83
N SER A 39 -0.82 -11.02 -2.34
CA SER A 39 -0.84 -10.69 -0.90
C SER A 39 -1.87 -11.53 -0.13
N MET A 40 -3.05 -11.77 -0.68
CA MET A 40 -4.06 -12.63 -0.04
C MET A 40 -3.53 -14.06 0.12
N VAL A 41 -2.89 -14.62 -0.91
CA VAL A 41 -2.27 -15.94 -0.83
C VAL A 41 -1.13 -15.93 0.18
N ALA A 42 -0.26 -14.92 0.16
CA ALA A 42 0.85 -14.79 1.10
C ALA A 42 0.37 -14.70 2.57
N LEU A 43 -0.75 -14.01 2.84
CA LEU A 43 -1.37 -13.96 4.16
C LEU A 43 -1.83 -15.35 4.64
N ILE A 44 -2.50 -16.10 3.77
CA ILE A 44 -2.96 -17.47 4.10
C ILE A 44 -1.75 -18.35 4.39
N VAL A 45 -0.72 -18.29 3.54
CA VAL A 45 0.53 -19.06 3.74
C VAL A 45 1.20 -18.68 5.05
N THR A 46 1.30 -17.38 5.37
CA THR A 46 1.85 -16.89 6.64
C THR A 46 1.09 -17.46 7.84
N ALA A 47 -0.25 -17.44 7.78
CA ALA A 47 -1.08 -18.01 8.84
C ALA A 47 -0.85 -19.51 9.03
N LEU A 48 -0.70 -20.27 7.94
CA LEU A 48 -0.40 -21.69 7.97
C LEU A 48 1.00 -21.97 8.54
N VAL A 49 2.01 -21.20 8.15
CA VAL A 49 3.39 -21.33 8.65
C VAL A 49 3.46 -21.06 10.15
N LEU A 50 2.82 -19.99 10.63
CA LEU A 50 2.78 -19.67 12.06
C LEU A 50 1.99 -20.71 12.85
N THR A 51 0.87 -21.20 12.32
CA THR A 51 0.09 -22.27 12.95
C THR A 51 0.93 -23.55 13.05
N TYR A 52 1.63 -23.92 11.99
CA TYR A 52 2.54 -25.05 11.99
C TYR A 52 3.67 -24.88 13.01
N SER A 53 4.27 -23.69 13.11
CA SER A 53 5.30 -23.36 14.11
C SER A 53 4.82 -23.61 15.54
N VAL A 54 3.62 -23.12 15.86
CA VAL A 54 2.99 -23.33 17.16
C VAL A 54 2.79 -24.83 17.41
N VAL A 55 2.16 -25.54 16.47
CA VAL A 55 1.90 -26.98 16.61
C VAL A 55 3.21 -27.78 16.76
N SER A 56 4.24 -27.51 15.96
CA SER A 56 5.53 -28.21 16.05
C SER A 56 6.20 -28.00 17.41
N ARG A 57 6.16 -26.77 17.93
CA ARG A 57 6.76 -26.44 19.21
C ARG A 57 6.05 -27.09 20.39
N TYR A 58 4.72 -27.14 20.39
CA TYR A 58 3.93 -27.71 21.49
C TYR A 58 3.91 -29.24 21.47
N PHE A 59 3.74 -29.86 20.30
CA PHE A 59 3.58 -31.32 20.19
C PHE A 59 4.90 -32.05 19.97
N PHE A 60 5.78 -31.52 19.11
CA PHE A 60 7.03 -32.18 18.73
C PHE A 60 8.24 -31.70 19.53
N LYS A 61 8.10 -30.62 20.32
CA LYS A 61 9.18 -29.98 21.10
C LYS A 61 10.40 -29.58 20.27
N VAL A 62 10.22 -29.42 18.95
CA VAL A 62 11.24 -28.91 18.04
C VAL A 62 10.90 -27.46 17.71
N ALA A 63 11.76 -26.53 18.12
CA ALA A 63 11.69 -25.13 17.70
C ALA A 63 12.40 -24.99 16.34
N THR A 64 11.80 -24.26 15.41
CA THR A 64 12.39 -24.04 14.07
C THR A 64 12.43 -22.55 13.77
N ASP A 65 13.64 -22.00 13.58
CA ASP A 65 13.86 -20.55 13.62
C ASP A 65 13.53 -19.79 12.31
N TRP A 66 13.32 -20.51 11.19
CA TRP A 66 13.05 -19.87 9.88
C TRP A 66 11.61 -19.34 9.73
N GLN A 67 10.68 -19.84 10.54
CA GLN A 67 9.25 -19.58 10.39
C GLN A 67 8.88 -18.13 10.73
N ASP A 68 9.53 -17.57 11.75
CA ASP A 68 9.31 -16.19 12.19
C ASP A 68 9.77 -15.20 11.12
N GLU A 69 11.00 -15.37 10.62
CA GLU A 69 11.57 -14.53 9.55
C GLU A 69 10.75 -14.58 8.25
N ALA A 70 10.38 -15.80 7.81
CA ALA A 70 9.59 -15.99 6.61
C ALA A 70 8.23 -15.29 6.72
N SER A 71 7.59 -15.38 7.89
CA SER A 71 6.31 -14.74 8.17
C SER A 71 6.42 -13.22 8.18
N VAL A 72 7.48 -12.67 8.78
CA VAL A 72 7.74 -11.22 8.77
C VAL A 72 7.94 -10.73 7.34
N PHE A 73 8.73 -11.43 6.52
CA PHE A 73 9.01 -11.02 5.14
C PHE A 73 7.75 -11.07 4.28
N MET A 74 6.91 -12.10 4.44
CA MET A 74 5.62 -12.17 3.76
C MET A 74 4.70 -11.04 4.21
N LEU A 75 4.63 -10.73 5.50
CA LEU A 75 3.79 -9.66 6.02
C LEU A 75 4.23 -8.26 5.54
N VAL A 76 5.54 -8.03 5.42
CA VAL A 76 6.09 -6.84 4.76
C VAL A 76 5.57 -6.75 3.32
N GLY A 77 5.65 -7.84 2.56
CA GLY A 77 5.14 -7.86 1.19
C GLY A 77 3.65 -7.59 1.08
N VAL A 78 2.85 -8.24 1.92
CA VAL A 78 1.41 -8.00 2.01
C VAL A 78 1.12 -6.53 2.26
N THR A 79 1.80 -5.94 3.23
CA THR A 79 1.56 -4.55 3.66
C THR A 79 1.80 -3.56 2.52
N PHE A 80 2.97 -3.65 1.88
CA PHE A 80 3.37 -2.70 0.86
C PHE A 80 2.68 -2.93 -0.50
N PHE A 81 2.38 -4.18 -0.87
CA PHE A 81 1.66 -4.48 -2.10
C PHE A 81 0.17 -4.14 -2.01
N CYS A 82 -0.46 -4.31 -0.83
CA CYS A 82 -1.85 -3.90 -0.63
C CYS A 82 -2.00 -2.37 -0.55
N ALA A 83 -0.98 -1.63 -0.11
CA ALA A 83 -1.08 -0.20 0.12
C ALA A 83 -1.54 0.58 -1.13
N ALA A 84 -0.95 0.30 -2.30
CA ALA A 84 -1.32 0.98 -3.55
C ALA A 84 -2.76 0.68 -3.98
N TYR A 85 -3.20 -0.58 -3.85
CA TYR A 85 -4.57 -0.98 -4.13
C TYR A 85 -5.56 -0.30 -3.17
N VAL A 86 -5.30 -0.35 -1.86
CA VAL A 86 -6.17 0.30 -0.88
C VAL A 86 -6.24 1.81 -1.12
N GLN A 87 -5.11 2.44 -1.48
CA GLN A 87 -5.07 3.85 -1.83
C GLN A 87 -5.90 4.18 -3.08
N SER A 88 -5.96 3.29 -4.07
CA SER A 88 -6.77 3.50 -5.29
C SER A 88 -8.27 3.62 -4.98
N TYR A 89 -8.75 2.84 -4.00
CA TYR A 89 -10.13 2.86 -3.49
C TYR A 89 -10.37 3.95 -2.44
N ARG A 90 -9.33 4.34 -1.70
CA ARG A 90 -9.48 5.18 -0.51
C ARG A 90 -9.79 6.64 -0.76
N GLY A 91 -9.82 7.12 -2.01
CA GLY A 91 -9.82 8.50 -2.54
C GLY A 91 -10.52 9.65 -1.80
N HIS A 92 -10.41 9.68 -0.47
CA HIS A 92 -10.79 10.65 0.57
C HIS A 92 -12.01 10.38 1.42
N ILE A 93 -12.49 9.14 1.44
CA ILE A 93 -13.65 8.72 2.27
C ILE A 93 -13.41 9.05 3.77
N GLY A 94 -12.17 8.89 4.27
CA GLY A 94 -11.84 9.17 5.67
C GLY A 94 -11.83 10.65 6.06
N ILE A 95 -11.67 11.57 5.10
CA ILE A 95 -11.63 13.02 5.38
C ILE A 95 -12.95 13.70 5.00
N GLU A 96 -13.83 13.04 4.23
CA GLU A 96 -15.15 13.54 3.88
C GLU A 96 -16.03 13.82 5.10
N ALA A 97 -15.95 13.01 6.17
CA ALA A 97 -16.65 13.28 7.43
C ALA A 97 -16.29 14.64 8.05
N LEU A 98 -15.03 15.07 7.93
CA LEU A 98 -14.61 16.42 8.33
C LEU A 98 -14.94 17.46 7.25
N GLY A 99 -15.06 17.03 5.99
CA GLY A 99 -15.45 17.86 4.85
C GLY A 99 -16.90 18.35 4.91
N GLU A 100 -17.81 17.57 5.51
CA GLU A 100 -19.22 17.94 5.70
C GLU A 100 -19.41 19.15 6.63
N LEU A 101 -18.46 19.38 7.54
CA LEU A 101 -18.48 20.50 8.48
C LEU A 101 -17.84 21.79 7.91
N LEU A 102 -17.13 21.71 6.78
CA LEU A 102 -16.35 22.83 6.23
C LEU A 102 -16.96 23.39 4.93
N PRO A 103 -16.78 24.71 4.68
CA PRO A 103 -17.12 25.30 3.39
C PRO A 103 -16.41 24.59 2.23
N GLN A 104 -17.13 24.40 1.10
CA GLN A 104 -16.64 23.63 -0.05
C GLN A 104 -15.28 24.08 -0.59
N ALA A 105 -14.97 25.39 -0.51
CA ALA A 105 -13.69 25.94 -0.94
C ALA A 105 -12.52 25.50 -0.03
N VAL A 106 -12.72 25.53 1.30
CA VAL A 106 -11.70 25.15 2.28
C VAL A 106 -11.48 23.64 2.25
N ASN A 107 -12.56 22.86 2.14
CA ASN A 107 -12.48 21.42 2.00
C ASN A 107 -11.64 21.04 0.77
N ARG A 108 -11.84 21.74 -0.36
CA ARG A 108 -11.08 21.49 -1.59
C ARG A 108 -9.58 21.75 -1.45
N VAL A 109 -9.19 22.87 -0.82
CA VAL A 109 -7.77 23.18 -0.56
C VAL A 109 -7.17 22.15 0.38
N ARG A 110 -7.90 21.75 1.44
CA ARG A 110 -7.48 20.72 2.38
C ARG A 110 -7.19 19.39 1.67
N LEU A 111 -8.08 18.93 0.77
CA LEU A 111 -7.89 17.67 0.06
C LEU A 111 -6.64 17.70 -0.84
N ILE A 112 -6.40 18.81 -1.55
CA ILE A 112 -5.20 18.96 -2.39
C ILE A 112 -3.94 19.00 -1.53
N ALA A 113 -3.97 19.71 -0.41
CA ALA A 113 -2.84 19.77 0.52
C ALA A 113 -2.50 18.38 1.08
N VAL A 114 -3.52 17.62 1.52
CA VAL A 114 -3.31 16.25 2.02
C VAL A 114 -2.73 15.36 0.93
N ASP A 115 -3.26 15.40 -0.30
CA ASP A 115 -2.71 14.63 -1.42
C ASP A 115 -1.24 14.97 -1.69
N LEU A 116 -0.91 16.26 -1.70
CA LEU A 116 0.44 16.74 -1.93
C LEU A 116 1.40 16.28 -0.81
N PHE A 117 1.00 16.41 0.46
CA PHE A 117 1.80 15.94 1.59
C PHE A 117 1.98 14.42 1.59
N SER A 118 0.90 13.67 1.34
CA SER A 118 0.96 12.21 1.22
C SER A 118 1.88 11.77 0.08
N MET A 119 1.81 12.45 -1.07
CA MET A 119 2.69 12.18 -2.21
C MET A 119 4.15 12.48 -1.90
N LEU A 120 4.45 13.64 -1.30
CA LEU A 120 5.82 14.01 -0.91
C LEU A 120 6.40 13.02 0.10
N PHE A 121 5.61 12.64 1.11
CA PHE A 121 6.01 11.64 2.09
C PHE A 121 6.28 10.29 1.43
N CYS A 122 5.36 9.81 0.57
CA CYS A 122 5.53 8.53 -0.12
C CYS A 122 6.74 8.55 -1.07
N ALA A 123 6.99 9.66 -1.76
CA ALA A 123 8.16 9.82 -2.63
C ALA A 123 9.47 9.78 -1.83
N PHE A 124 9.55 10.53 -0.73
CA PHE A 124 10.71 10.50 0.18
C PHE A 124 10.94 9.09 0.74
N PHE A 125 9.87 8.44 1.22
CA PHE A 125 9.95 7.10 1.77
C PHE A 125 10.36 6.07 0.71
N SER A 126 9.86 6.19 -0.52
CA SER A 126 10.27 5.34 -1.65
C SER A 126 11.75 5.49 -1.96
N TRP A 127 12.27 6.73 -1.96
CA TRP A 127 13.69 6.97 -2.16
C TRP A 127 14.54 6.35 -1.03
N LYS A 128 14.14 6.58 0.23
CA LYS A 128 14.81 5.96 1.38
C LYS A 128 14.77 4.43 1.33
N SER A 129 13.66 3.85 0.90
CA SER A 129 13.53 2.40 0.74
C SER A 129 14.53 1.85 -0.30
N TRP A 130 14.73 2.57 -1.41
CA TRP A 130 15.73 2.19 -2.41
C TRP A 130 17.16 2.32 -1.89
N THR A 131 17.45 3.34 -1.06
CA THR A 131 18.76 3.46 -0.41
C THR A 131 19.04 2.28 0.54
N LEU A 132 18.05 1.88 1.35
CA LEU A 132 18.17 0.73 2.25
C LEU A 132 18.36 -0.58 1.47
N PHE A 133 17.63 -0.75 0.36
CA PHE A 133 17.80 -1.91 -0.50
C PHE A 133 19.22 -2.00 -1.06
N HIS A 134 19.77 -0.88 -1.55
CA HIS A 134 21.12 -0.84 -2.08
C HIS A 134 22.17 -1.10 -1.00
N GLU A 135 22.02 -0.48 0.18
CA GLU A 135 22.90 -0.68 1.33
C GLU A 135 22.88 -2.15 1.78
N ALA A 136 21.71 -2.76 1.91
CA ALA A 136 21.59 -4.17 2.27
C ALA A 136 22.22 -5.14 1.24
N LEU A 137 22.19 -4.79 -0.05
CA LEU A 137 22.86 -5.56 -1.10
C LEU A 137 24.39 -5.44 -1.04
N VAL A 138 24.90 -4.23 -0.82
CA VAL A 138 26.35 -3.94 -0.84
C VAL A 138 27.02 -4.43 0.43
N GLU A 139 26.40 -4.19 1.58
CA GLU A 139 26.94 -4.57 2.90
C GLU A 139 26.59 -6.02 3.27
N GLY A 140 25.70 -6.67 2.52
CA GLY A 140 25.27 -8.04 2.80
C GLY A 140 24.51 -8.17 4.12
N GLN A 141 23.69 -7.16 4.47
CA GLN A 141 23.00 -7.14 5.75
C GLN A 141 22.04 -8.33 5.88
N THR A 142 22.15 -9.05 7.01
CA THR A 142 21.29 -10.17 7.38
C THR A 142 20.53 -9.86 8.65
N THR A 143 19.38 -10.51 8.86
CA THR A 143 18.67 -10.37 10.14
C THR A 143 19.54 -10.87 11.30
N THR A 144 19.37 -10.29 12.49
CA THR A 144 20.06 -10.66 13.74
C THR A 144 19.65 -12.04 14.29
N SER A 145 18.77 -12.77 13.60
CA SER A 145 18.32 -14.11 13.99
C SER A 145 19.37 -15.19 13.66
N THR A 146 19.29 -16.34 14.34
CA THR A 146 20.10 -17.53 14.06
C THR A 146 20.01 -17.99 12.60
N PHE A 147 18.87 -17.78 11.95
CA PHE A 147 18.66 -18.13 10.55
C PHE A 147 19.31 -17.13 9.57
N ALA A 148 19.58 -15.90 10.02
CA ALA A 148 20.27 -14.82 9.30
C ALA A 148 19.91 -14.67 7.80
N PRO A 149 18.62 -14.62 7.41
CA PRO A 149 18.27 -14.40 6.02
C PRO A 149 18.66 -12.98 5.57
N PRO A 150 18.95 -12.78 4.28
CA PRO A 150 19.39 -11.50 3.78
C PRO A 150 18.24 -10.48 3.70
N LEU A 151 18.49 -9.25 4.18
CA LEU A 151 17.49 -8.18 4.28
C LEU A 151 17.18 -7.49 2.94
N TRP A 152 17.94 -7.78 1.88
CA TRP A 152 17.65 -7.22 0.55
C TRP A 152 16.27 -7.66 0.05
N ILE A 153 15.77 -8.83 0.45
CA ILE A 153 14.46 -9.35 0.04
C ILE A 153 13.33 -8.44 0.54
N PRO A 154 13.12 -8.25 1.86
CA PRO A 154 12.05 -7.37 2.35
C PRO A 154 12.24 -5.91 1.92
N TYR A 155 13.48 -5.41 1.83
CA TYR A 155 13.71 -4.03 1.37
C TYR A 155 13.39 -3.81 -0.11
N SER A 156 13.65 -4.80 -0.97
CA SER A 156 13.26 -4.72 -2.38
C SER A 156 11.73 -4.64 -2.54
N ILE A 157 11.01 -5.46 -1.78
CA ILE A 157 9.55 -5.52 -1.79
C ILE A 157 8.96 -4.20 -1.27
N MET A 158 9.51 -3.70 -0.16
CA MET A 158 9.15 -2.39 0.40
C MET A 158 9.37 -1.27 -0.62
N ALA A 159 10.53 -1.21 -1.25
CA ALA A 159 10.85 -0.16 -2.21
C ALA A 159 9.94 -0.22 -3.45
N PHE A 160 9.64 -1.41 -3.95
CA PHE A 160 8.72 -1.60 -5.07
C PHE A 160 7.29 -1.21 -4.73
N GLY A 161 6.75 -1.67 -3.59
CA GLY A 161 5.39 -1.33 -3.17
C GLY A 161 5.21 0.16 -2.89
N MET A 162 6.21 0.82 -2.30
CA MET A 162 6.18 2.27 -2.07
C MET A 162 6.27 3.08 -3.37
N THR A 163 7.03 2.59 -4.36
CA THR A 163 7.07 3.20 -5.70
C THR A 163 5.69 3.12 -6.36
N LEU A 164 5.03 1.97 -6.30
CA LEU A 164 3.67 1.79 -6.82
C LEU A 164 2.65 2.69 -6.12
N LEU A 165 2.73 2.82 -4.80
CA LEU A 165 1.88 3.74 -4.03
C LEU A 165 2.09 5.20 -4.45
N CYS A 166 3.35 5.60 -4.66
CA CYS A 166 3.69 6.94 -5.14
C CYS A 166 3.10 7.20 -6.55
N LEU A 167 3.22 6.24 -7.46
CA LEU A 167 2.61 6.33 -8.79
C LEU A 167 1.07 6.42 -8.72
N GLN A 168 0.45 5.66 -7.82
CA GLN A 168 -1.01 5.72 -7.61
C GLN A 168 -1.46 7.10 -7.14
N LEU A 169 -0.74 7.69 -6.18
CA LEU A 169 -1.00 9.06 -5.69
C LEU A 169 -0.80 10.11 -6.79
N LEU A 170 0.26 9.98 -7.59
CA LEU A 170 0.52 10.87 -8.73
C LEU A 170 -0.62 10.85 -9.75
N VAL A 171 -1.12 9.66 -10.12
CA VAL A 171 -2.25 9.52 -11.04
C VAL A 171 -3.53 10.12 -10.46
N GLN A 172 -3.81 9.91 -9.17
CA GLN A 172 -4.96 10.49 -8.49
C GLN A 172 -4.89 12.03 -8.44
N LEU A 173 -3.73 12.58 -8.13
CA LEU A 173 -3.51 14.02 -8.10
C LEU A 173 -3.65 14.64 -9.50
N ALA A 174 -3.04 14.01 -10.52
CA ALA A 174 -3.15 14.46 -11.90
C ALA A 174 -4.60 14.42 -12.43
N ALA A 175 -5.35 13.36 -12.09
CA ALA A 175 -6.76 13.25 -12.44
C ALA A 175 -7.61 14.39 -11.81
N ARG A 176 -7.34 14.73 -10.54
CA ARG A 176 -8.02 15.83 -9.85
C ARG A 176 -7.72 17.19 -10.45
N LEU A 177 -6.46 17.44 -10.83
CA LEU A 177 -6.08 18.70 -11.49
C LEU A 177 -6.68 18.82 -12.88
N THR A 178 -6.80 17.72 -13.62
CA THR A 178 -7.36 17.69 -14.99
C THR A 178 -8.87 17.90 -15.01
N ASN A 179 -9.61 17.17 -14.17
CA ASN A 179 -11.08 17.27 -14.08
C ASN A 179 -11.52 18.69 -13.64
N ARG A 180 -10.64 19.42 -12.93
CA ARG A 180 -10.86 20.83 -12.53
C ARG A 180 -10.99 21.80 -13.71
N ARG A 181 -10.50 21.47 -14.91
CA ARG A 181 -10.61 22.32 -16.10
C ARG A 181 -11.96 22.22 -16.82
N GLY A 182 -12.77 21.18 -16.57
CA GLY A 182 -14.03 20.96 -17.28
C GLY A 182 -15.28 21.62 -16.67
N ASN A 183 -15.15 22.33 -15.53
CA ASN A 183 -16.28 22.92 -14.79
C ASN A 183 -16.23 24.46 -14.74
N HIS A 184 -15.55 25.08 -15.70
CA HIS A 184 -15.41 26.53 -15.83
C HIS A 184 -15.85 27.08 -17.20
N ASP A 185 -16.49 26.26 -18.02
CA ASP A 185 -17.22 26.67 -19.23
C ASP A 185 -18.73 26.46 -19.00
#